data_AF-A0A1M8A9F1-F1
#
_entry.id   AF-A0A1M8A9F1-F1
#
_cell.length_a   1.000
_cell.length_b   1.000
_cell.length_c   1.000
_cell.angle_alpha   90.00
_cell.angle_beta   90.00
_cell.angle_gamma   90.00
#
_symmetry.space_group_name_H-M   'P 1'
#
loop_
_entity.id
_entity.type
_entity.pdbx_description
1 polymer ?
#
loop_
_entity_poly.entity_id
_entity_poly.type
_entity_poly.pdbx_seq_one_letter_code
_entity_poly.pdbx_strand_id
1 'polypeptide(L)'
;MAITDSSKPLAFAVAAWLDSQGDAKLKEAAAAVSSVFSVDPRSPVDRETYAKNSPGLQAIFDVFLKTQERMGGAASQPKSTAKEEGVSEADKARAEELKNEGNKYMSAKDYGAALNSYTQAIELYPSSPVFYSNRAAAYSQIGQHDEAINDAKKAAEIDPNFGKAYSRLGHALFASGRFAEAAEAYEKGVEVDPSNKLMKTGLDTSKAKLAESGSKDAVASTPTPNLNTGAGGFPGAGAGGMPDLSSLMNNPMVSQMAQQMMQNGGLEQLMNNPMLRQMAENFGSNGQMPDMSSLMNNPQLRQMAQQFMGGMGGAPPRP
;
A
#
# COMPACT_ATOMS: atom_id res chain seq x y z
N MET A 1 -37.64 6.08 21.03
CA MET A 1 -37.94 5.51 19.70
C MET A 1 -39.15 4.60 19.83
N ALA A 2 -40.17 4.78 19.00
CA ALA A 2 -41.29 3.83 18.95
C ALA A 2 -40.79 2.55 18.26
N ILE A 3 -40.79 1.44 18.99
CA ILE A 3 -40.43 0.13 18.43
C ILE A 3 -41.59 -0.30 17.54
N THR A 4 -41.35 -0.34 16.24
CA THR A 4 -42.36 -0.77 15.27
C THR A 4 -42.40 -2.29 15.21
N ASP A 5 -43.59 -2.88 15.03
CA ASP A 5 -43.73 -4.34 14.90
C ASP A 5 -42.91 -4.92 13.74
N SER A 6 -42.59 -4.10 12.73
CA SER A 6 -41.70 -4.46 11.62
C SER A 6 -40.25 -4.74 12.02
N SER A 7 -39.79 -4.26 13.18
CA SER A 7 -38.41 -4.45 13.67
C SER A 7 -38.22 -5.74 14.48
N LYS A 8 -39.32 -6.34 14.96
CA LYS A 8 -39.32 -7.54 15.81
C LYS A 8 -38.73 -8.79 15.13
N PRO A 9 -38.98 -9.08 13.83
CA PRO A 9 -38.38 -10.24 13.18
C PRO A 9 -36.84 -10.20 13.10
N LEU A 10 -36.28 -9.01 12.87
CA LEU A 10 -34.83 -8.82 12.85
C LEU A 10 -34.24 -8.89 14.26
N ALA A 11 -34.86 -8.21 15.23
CA ALA A 11 -34.44 -8.26 16.63
C ALA A 11 -34.46 -9.70 17.17
N PHE A 12 -35.49 -10.47 16.83
CA PHE A 12 -35.59 -11.88 17.15
C PHE A 12 -34.45 -12.68 16.52
N ALA A 13 -34.15 -12.48 15.23
CA ALA A 13 -33.05 -13.19 14.56
C ALA A 13 -31.67 -12.89 15.18
N VAL A 14 -31.43 -11.64 15.59
CA VAL A 14 -30.21 -11.22 16.29
C VAL A 14 -30.12 -11.86 17.67
N ALA A 15 -31.17 -11.74 18.48
CA ALA A 15 -31.20 -12.30 19.83
C ALA A 15 -31.07 -13.84 19.80
N ALA A 16 -31.70 -14.51 18.85
CA ALA A 16 -31.60 -15.96 18.67
C ALA A 16 -30.20 -16.41 18.26
N TRP A 17 -29.54 -15.68 17.37
CA TRP A 17 -28.16 -15.99 16.99
C TRP A 17 -27.22 -15.80 18.18
N LEU A 18 -27.31 -14.67 18.89
CA LEU A 18 -26.49 -14.36 20.06
C LEU A 18 -26.65 -15.41 21.17
N ASP A 19 -27.89 -15.84 21.47
CA ASP A 19 -28.16 -16.85 22.50
C ASP A 19 -27.57 -18.23 22.15
N SER A 20 -27.39 -18.53 20.85
CA SER A 20 -26.86 -19.80 20.37
C SER A 20 -25.32 -19.91 20.38
N GLN A 21 -24.59 -18.81 20.57
CA GLN A 21 -23.11 -18.80 20.47
C GLN A 21 -22.38 -19.40 21.69
N GLY A 22 -23.09 -19.82 22.74
CA GLY A 22 -22.49 -20.44 23.92
C GLY A 22 -21.70 -19.49 24.84
N ASP A 23 -21.43 -18.25 24.41
CA ASP A 23 -20.71 -17.22 25.16
C ASP A 23 -21.63 -16.46 26.14
N ALA A 24 -21.14 -16.20 27.36
CA ALA A 24 -21.91 -15.56 28.42
C ALA A 24 -22.25 -14.09 28.14
N LYS A 25 -21.33 -13.33 27.55
CA LYS A 25 -21.55 -11.91 27.20
C LYS A 25 -22.52 -11.79 26.03
N LEU A 26 -22.45 -12.72 25.07
CA LEU A 26 -23.41 -12.75 23.96
C LEU A 26 -24.82 -13.12 24.44
N LYS A 27 -24.96 -13.98 25.45
CA LYS A 27 -26.26 -14.23 26.10
C LYS A 27 -26.81 -13.02 26.84
N GLU A 28 -25.96 -12.23 27.48
CA GLU A 28 -26.37 -10.96 28.10
C GLU A 28 -26.82 -9.94 27.04
N ALA A 29 -26.10 -9.84 25.93
CA ALA A 29 -26.50 -9.04 24.78
C ALA A 29 -27.82 -9.52 24.17
N ALA A 30 -28.04 -10.83 24.05
CA ALA A 30 -29.30 -11.40 23.60
C ALA A 30 -30.46 -10.97 24.52
N ALA A 31 -30.26 -11.04 25.84
CA ALA A 31 -31.26 -10.60 26.82
C ALA A 31 -31.57 -9.11 26.72
N ALA A 32 -30.56 -8.27 26.46
CA ALA A 32 -30.76 -6.84 26.24
C ALA A 32 -31.61 -6.56 24.99
N VAL A 33 -31.31 -7.22 23.87
CA VAL A 33 -32.09 -7.11 22.63
C VAL A 33 -33.52 -7.60 22.85
N SER A 34 -33.68 -8.76 23.49
CA SER A 34 -34.98 -9.33 23.84
C SER A 34 -35.84 -8.40 24.70
N SER A 35 -35.23 -7.76 25.70
CA SER A 35 -35.91 -6.82 26.60
C SER A 35 -36.37 -5.57 25.86
N VAL A 36 -35.55 -5.03 24.96
CA VAL A 36 -35.90 -3.82 24.22
C VAL A 36 -37.05 -4.10 23.25
N PHE A 37 -36.92 -5.15 22.45
CA PHE A 37 -37.87 -5.42 21.36
C PHE A 37 -39.08 -6.27 21.78
N SER A 38 -39.14 -6.70 23.04
CA SER A 38 -40.18 -7.60 23.56
C SER A 38 -40.29 -8.88 22.72
N VAL A 39 -39.14 -9.51 22.46
CA VAL A 39 -39.02 -10.77 21.72
C VAL A 39 -38.18 -11.77 22.49
N ASP A 40 -38.61 -13.02 22.58
CA ASP A 40 -37.88 -14.07 23.29
C ASP A 40 -37.49 -15.22 22.34
N PRO A 41 -36.20 -15.37 22.03
CA PRO A 41 -35.66 -16.48 21.24
C PRO A 41 -35.94 -17.87 21.81
N ARG A 42 -36.32 -17.98 23.08
CA ARG A 42 -36.65 -19.25 23.76
C ARG A 42 -38.15 -19.50 23.81
N SER A 43 -38.97 -18.49 23.53
CA SER A 43 -40.42 -18.60 23.47
C SER A 43 -40.86 -19.38 22.22
N PRO A 44 -41.65 -20.47 22.37
CA PRO A 44 -42.21 -21.19 21.23
C PRO A 44 -43.13 -20.31 20.36
N VAL A 45 -43.83 -19.35 20.97
CA VAL A 45 -44.76 -18.43 20.28
C VAL A 45 -43.99 -17.46 19.38
N ASP A 46 -42.90 -16.89 19.91
CA ASP A 46 -42.08 -15.95 19.14
C ASP A 46 -41.28 -16.66 18.05
N ARG A 47 -40.84 -17.90 18.29
CA ARG A 47 -40.28 -18.77 17.24
C ARG A 47 -41.28 -19.01 16.11
N GLU A 48 -42.52 -19.37 16.43
CA GLU A 48 -43.57 -19.61 15.44
C GLU A 48 -43.89 -18.33 14.62
N THR A 49 -43.86 -17.18 15.29
CA THR A 49 -44.22 -15.88 14.70
C THR A 49 -43.10 -15.28 13.85
N TYR A 50 -41.85 -15.36 14.32
CA TYR A 50 -40.72 -14.63 13.73
C TYR A 50 -39.71 -15.51 12.99
N ALA A 51 -39.63 -16.82 13.28
CA ALA A 51 -38.68 -17.72 12.60
C ALA A 51 -39.22 -18.31 11.28
N LYS A 52 -40.54 -18.42 11.10
CA LYS A 52 -41.13 -19.07 9.90
C LYS A 52 -40.75 -18.42 8.57
N ASN A 53 -40.55 -17.10 8.56
CA ASN A 53 -40.27 -16.32 7.34
C ASN A 53 -38.95 -15.52 7.41
N SER A 54 -38.16 -15.67 8.46
CA SER A 54 -36.89 -14.96 8.64
C SER A 54 -35.75 -15.97 8.55
N PRO A 55 -34.87 -15.90 7.53
CA PRO A 55 -33.91 -16.97 7.24
C PRO A 55 -32.74 -17.05 8.24
N GLY A 56 -32.87 -16.44 9.43
CA GLY A 56 -31.79 -16.33 10.42
C GLY A 56 -30.77 -15.27 10.03
N LEU A 57 -30.03 -14.75 11.01
CA LEU A 57 -29.11 -13.62 10.81
C LEU A 57 -28.04 -13.93 9.75
N GLN A 58 -27.52 -15.16 9.73
CA GLN A 58 -26.51 -15.58 8.76
C GLN A 58 -27.04 -15.51 7.32
N ALA A 59 -28.24 -16.02 7.05
CA ALA A 59 -28.77 -16.00 5.70
C ALA A 59 -29.17 -14.58 5.25
N ILE A 60 -29.61 -13.72 6.18
CA ILE A 60 -29.82 -12.29 5.89
C ILE A 60 -28.49 -11.66 5.44
N PHE A 61 -27.39 -11.97 6.13
CA PHE A 61 -26.07 -11.48 5.76
C PHE A 61 -25.57 -12.07 4.43
N ASP A 62 -25.77 -13.36 4.18
CA ASP A 62 -25.38 -14.01 2.92
C ASP A 62 -26.17 -13.46 1.72
N VAL A 63 -27.46 -13.14 1.89
CA VAL A 63 -28.27 -12.48 0.86
C VAL A 63 -27.75 -11.07 0.60
N PHE A 64 -27.37 -10.33 1.64
CA PHE A 64 -26.75 -9.01 1.50
C PHE A 64 -25.44 -9.09 0.70
N LEU A 65 -24.53 -9.99 1.09
CA LEU A 65 -23.25 -10.18 0.38
C LEU A 65 -23.45 -10.58 -1.09
N LYS A 66 -24.32 -11.58 -1.36
CA LYS A 66 -24.63 -12.00 -2.73
C LYS A 66 -25.30 -10.91 -3.56
N THR A 67 -26.09 -10.06 -2.93
CA THR A 67 -26.71 -8.90 -3.59
C THR A 67 -25.65 -7.86 -3.93
N GLN A 68 -24.69 -7.63 -3.02
CA GLN A 68 -23.57 -6.73 -3.25
C GLN A 68 -22.65 -7.22 -4.39
N GLU A 69 -22.39 -8.53 -4.45
CA GLU A 69 -21.60 -9.18 -5.50
C GLU A 69 -22.30 -9.14 -6.87
N ARG A 70 -23.62 -9.40 -6.93
CA ARG A 70 -24.41 -9.35 -8.16
C ARG A 70 -24.59 -7.95 -8.72
N MET A 71 -24.56 -6.93 -7.86
CA MET A 71 -24.52 -5.53 -8.28
C MET A 71 -23.11 -5.08 -8.69
N GLY A 72 -22.14 -6.00 -8.73
CA GLY A 72 -20.89 -5.88 -9.47
C GLY A 72 -20.09 -4.63 -9.16
N GLY A 73 -19.42 -4.56 -7.99
CA GLY A 73 -18.22 -3.73 -7.77
C GLY A 73 -18.28 -2.23 -8.08
N ALA A 74 -19.44 -1.72 -8.45
CA ALA A 74 -19.73 -0.34 -8.81
C ALA A 74 -21.02 0.05 -8.09
N ALA A 75 -21.03 -0.10 -6.78
CA ALA A 75 -21.90 0.74 -5.99
C ALA A 75 -21.32 2.17 -6.10
N SER A 76 -21.83 2.95 -7.05
CA SER A 76 -22.35 4.25 -6.67
C SER A 76 -23.32 3.98 -5.52
N GLN A 77 -22.75 3.90 -4.31
CA GLN A 77 -23.53 3.85 -3.10
C GLN A 77 -24.50 5.01 -3.18
N PRO A 78 -25.76 4.83 -2.73
CA PRO A 78 -26.69 5.94 -2.67
C PRO A 78 -25.92 7.07 -2.03
N LYS A 79 -25.81 8.22 -2.73
CA LYS A 79 -25.30 9.45 -2.12
C LYS A 79 -25.89 9.47 -0.73
N SER A 80 -25.07 9.30 0.29
CA SER A 80 -25.49 9.51 1.65
C SER A 80 -25.62 11.02 1.82
N THR A 81 -26.57 11.60 1.10
CA THR A 81 -27.49 12.56 1.69
C THR A 81 -28.31 11.80 2.74
N ALA A 82 -27.63 11.17 3.71
CA ALA A 82 -28.17 10.92 5.02
C ALA A 82 -28.30 12.32 5.60
N LYS A 83 -29.47 12.88 5.33
CA LYS A 83 -30.07 14.07 5.92
C LYS A 83 -29.26 14.60 7.11
N GLU A 84 -28.78 15.83 6.97
CA GLU A 84 -28.42 16.73 8.07
C GLU A 84 -29.60 17.01 9.03
N GLU A 85 -30.78 16.39 8.82
CA GLU A 85 -31.96 16.49 9.69
C GLU A 85 -31.69 15.79 11.03
N GLY A 86 -31.04 16.49 11.95
CA GLY A 86 -30.95 16.07 13.36
C GLY A 86 -29.74 16.57 14.14
N VAL A 87 -28.68 17.03 13.47
CA VAL A 87 -27.49 17.54 14.17
C VAL A 87 -27.67 19.03 14.46
N SER A 88 -27.69 19.40 15.74
CA SER A 88 -27.83 20.82 16.11
C SER A 88 -26.57 21.61 15.78
N GLU A 89 -26.70 22.91 15.53
CA GLU A 89 -25.52 23.79 15.36
C GLU A 89 -24.61 23.79 16.60
N ALA A 90 -25.17 23.56 17.79
CA ALA A 90 -24.41 23.38 19.01
C ALA A 90 -23.54 22.11 18.97
N ASP A 91 -24.08 21.00 18.47
CA ASP A 91 -23.32 19.74 18.32
C ASP A 91 -22.22 19.88 17.28
N LYS A 92 -22.47 20.57 16.16
CA LYS A 92 -21.44 20.88 15.15
C LYS A 92 -20.31 21.72 15.75
N ALA A 93 -20.65 22.80 16.47
CA ALA A 93 -19.68 23.65 17.14
C ALA A 93 -18.85 22.86 18.16
N ARG A 94 -19.50 22.02 18.96
CA ARG A 94 -18.83 21.16 19.94
C ARG A 94 -17.93 20.12 19.29
N ALA A 95 -18.35 19.53 18.17
CA ALA A 95 -17.52 18.61 17.39
C ALA A 95 -16.27 19.29 16.84
N GLU A 96 -16.37 20.54 16.38
CA GLU A 96 -15.23 21.34 15.93
C GLU A 96 -14.25 21.67 17.07
N GLU A 97 -14.74 21.96 18.26
CA GLU A 97 -13.92 22.11 19.48
C GLU A 97 -13.16 20.83 19.80
N LEU A 98 -13.84 19.68 19.80
CA LEU A 98 -13.23 18.37 20.04
C LEU A 98 -12.19 18.02 18.98
N LYS A 99 -12.44 18.33 17.70
CA LYS A 99 -11.43 18.20 16.64
C LYS A 99 -10.20 19.08 16.92
N ASN A 100 -10.40 20.31 17.37
CA ASN A 100 -9.28 21.20 17.73
C ASN A 100 -8.50 20.68 18.95
N GLU A 101 -9.18 20.08 19.93
CA GLU A 101 -8.55 19.40 21.06
C GLU A 101 -7.73 18.19 20.61
N GLY A 102 -8.32 17.34 19.76
CA GLY A 102 -7.62 16.21 19.15
C GLY A 102 -6.36 16.65 18.39
N ASN A 103 -6.42 17.78 17.67
CA ASN A 103 -5.25 18.34 16.98
C ASN A 103 -4.14 18.78 17.96
N LYS A 104 -4.50 19.30 19.15
CA LYS A 104 -3.54 19.63 20.20
C LYS A 104 -2.87 18.36 20.74
N TYR A 105 -3.64 17.31 21.02
CA TYR A 105 -3.10 16.03 21.46
C TYR A 105 -2.21 15.37 20.38
N MET A 106 -2.59 15.45 19.10
CA MET A 106 -1.74 15.03 17.98
C MET A 106 -0.40 15.75 17.97
N SER A 107 -0.41 17.06 18.20
CA SER A 107 0.81 17.88 18.25
C SER A 107 1.68 17.52 19.46
N ALA A 108 1.05 17.14 20.58
CA ALA A 108 1.71 16.62 21.78
C ALA A 108 2.14 15.15 21.66
N LYS A 109 1.82 14.47 20.54
CA LYS A 109 2.01 13.02 20.33
C LYS A 109 1.26 12.14 21.33
N ASP A 110 0.25 12.68 22.00
CA ASP A 110 -0.70 11.90 22.79
C ASP A 110 -1.79 11.37 21.87
N TYR A 111 -1.47 10.28 21.18
CA TYR A 111 -2.36 9.72 20.17
C TYR A 111 -3.62 9.09 20.79
N GLY A 112 -3.55 8.60 22.03
CA GLY A 112 -4.71 8.05 22.74
C GLY A 112 -5.75 9.12 23.04
N ALA A 113 -5.33 10.26 23.60
CA ALA A 113 -6.22 11.39 23.83
C ALA A 113 -6.76 11.97 22.52
N ALA A 114 -5.93 12.05 21.46
CA ALA A 114 -6.36 12.49 20.14
C ALA A 114 -7.48 11.60 19.57
N LEU A 115 -7.32 10.28 19.64
CA LEU A 115 -8.32 9.31 19.18
C LEU A 115 -9.66 9.48 19.92
N ASN A 116 -9.61 9.70 21.23
CA ASN A 116 -10.81 9.95 22.03
C ASN A 116 -11.53 11.22 21.58
N SER A 117 -10.82 12.35 21.48
CA SER A 117 -11.41 13.61 21.03
C SER A 117 -12.03 13.52 19.63
N TYR A 118 -11.34 12.89 18.67
CA TYR A 118 -11.92 12.71 17.33
C TYR A 118 -13.12 11.76 17.33
N THR A 119 -13.13 10.73 18.18
CA THR A 119 -14.28 9.82 18.30
C THR A 119 -15.50 10.55 18.83
N GLN A 120 -15.35 11.36 19.88
CA GLN A 120 -16.44 12.21 20.38
C GLN A 120 -16.92 13.22 19.32
N ALA A 121 -16.00 13.79 18.53
CA ALA A 121 -16.38 14.69 17.43
C ALA A 121 -17.23 13.96 16.37
N ILE A 122 -16.88 12.71 16.04
CA ILE A 122 -17.63 11.86 15.10
C ILE A 122 -19.00 11.49 15.67
N GLU A 123 -19.11 11.19 16.97
CA GLU A 123 -20.39 10.88 17.62
C GLU A 123 -21.37 12.06 17.54
N LEU A 124 -20.88 13.29 17.67
CA LEU A 124 -21.68 14.51 17.58
C LEU A 124 -22.01 14.90 16.13
N TYR A 125 -21.04 14.75 15.21
CA TYR A 125 -21.22 15.12 13.81
C TYR A 125 -20.53 14.10 12.88
N PRO A 126 -21.25 13.01 12.53
CA PRO A 126 -20.67 11.85 11.84
C PRO A 126 -20.46 12.04 10.34
N SER A 127 -20.85 13.18 9.77
CA SER A 127 -20.72 13.49 8.34
C SER A 127 -19.56 14.43 8.01
N SER A 128 -18.65 14.69 8.97
CA SER A 128 -17.41 15.44 8.68
C SER A 128 -16.29 14.51 8.19
N PRO A 129 -15.82 14.61 6.93
CA PRO A 129 -14.71 13.79 6.45
C PRO A 129 -13.39 14.14 7.15
N VAL A 130 -13.29 15.36 7.71
CA VAL A 130 -12.10 15.85 8.43
C VAL A 130 -11.86 15.04 9.70
N PHE A 131 -12.90 14.68 10.45
CA PHE A 131 -12.74 13.99 11.72
C PHE A 131 -12.20 12.57 11.53
N TYR A 132 -12.77 11.82 10.58
CA TYR A 132 -12.26 10.51 10.20
C TYR A 132 -10.83 10.59 9.64
N SER A 133 -10.52 11.57 8.78
CA SER A 133 -9.15 11.73 8.26
C SER A 133 -8.12 12.06 9.35
N ASN A 134 -8.50 12.84 10.36
CA ASN A 134 -7.66 13.14 11.50
C ASN A 134 -7.48 11.93 12.42
N ARG A 135 -8.56 11.17 12.67
CA ARG A 135 -8.51 9.93 13.45
C ARG A 135 -7.69 8.83 12.76
N ALA A 136 -7.81 8.70 11.43
CA ALA A 136 -6.95 7.86 10.61
C ALA A 136 -5.46 8.22 10.73
N ALA A 137 -5.16 9.53 10.81
CA ALA A 137 -3.80 9.99 11.05
C ALA A 137 -3.28 9.53 12.42
N ALA A 138 -4.09 9.65 13.47
CA ALA A 138 -3.74 9.20 14.83
C ALA A 138 -3.52 7.69 14.88
N TYR A 139 -4.43 6.90 14.30
CA TYR A 139 -4.28 5.44 14.18
C TYR A 139 -3.00 5.03 13.45
N SER A 140 -2.65 5.73 12.37
CA SER A 140 -1.39 5.49 11.64
C SER A 140 -0.15 5.70 12.51
N GLN A 141 -0.16 6.67 13.43
CA GLN A 141 0.99 6.97 14.29
C GLN A 141 1.24 5.90 15.36
N ILE A 142 0.22 5.10 15.69
CA ILE A 142 0.32 4.00 16.66
C ILE A 142 0.36 2.62 16.00
N GLY A 143 0.50 2.55 14.68
CA GLY A 143 0.60 1.29 13.94
C GLY A 143 -0.74 0.55 13.75
N GLN A 144 -1.86 1.18 14.10
CA GLN A 144 -3.22 0.63 13.90
C GLN A 144 -3.69 0.92 12.47
N HIS A 145 -3.06 0.24 11.52
CA HIS A 145 -3.22 0.58 10.10
C HIS A 145 -4.58 0.18 9.54
N ASP A 146 -5.22 -0.89 10.00
CA ASP A 146 -6.53 -1.30 9.52
C ASP A 146 -7.63 -0.32 9.96
N GLU A 147 -7.56 0.18 11.19
CA GLU A 147 -8.43 1.25 11.69
C GLU A 147 -8.21 2.54 10.89
N ALA A 148 -6.95 2.88 10.59
CA ALA A 148 -6.63 4.03 9.74
C ALA A 148 -7.19 3.89 8.32
N ILE A 149 -7.13 2.69 7.74
CA ILE A 149 -7.70 2.39 6.41
C ILE A 149 -9.23 2.58 6.44
N ASN A 150 -9.90 2.05 7.46
CA ASN A 150 -11.36 2.15 7.58
C ASN A 150 -11.81 3.60 7.70
N ASP A 151 -11.17 4.39 8.56
CA ASP A 151 -11.48 5.80 8.72
C ASP A 151 -11.17 6.62 7.45
N ALA A 152 -10.03 6.35 6.79
CA ALA A 152 -9.69 7.05 5.56
C ALA A 152 -10.67 6.72 4.41
N LYS A 153 -11.13 5.47 4.31
CA LYS A 153 -12.20 5.06 3.39
C LYS A 153 -13.50 5.80 3.73
N LYS A 154 -13.86 5.90 5.01
CA LYS A 154 -15.08 6.62 5.41
C LYS A 154 -15.00 8.10 5.07
N ALA A 155 -13.85 8.74 5.27
CA ALA A 155 -13.63 10.13 4.87
C ALA A 155 -13.82 10.33 3.36
N ALA A 156 -13.30 9.42 2.52
CA ALA A 156 -13.46 9.47 1.07
C ALA A 156 -14.90 9.13 0.61
N GLU A 157 -15.63 8.32 1.36
CA GLU A 157 -17.06 8.04 1.11
C GLU A 157 -17.92 9.27 1.39
N ILE A 158 -17.64 9.99 2.48
CA ILE A 158 -18.36 11.21 2.87
C ILE A 158 -18.10 12.34 1.88
N ASP A 159 -16.83 12.59 1.53
CA ASP A 159 -16.45 13.57 0.53
C ASP A 159 -15.42 12.97 -0.45
N PRO A 160 -15.88 12.50 -1.63
CA PRO A 160 -15.00 11.97 -2.66
C PRO A 160 -13.97 12.96 -3.22
N ASN A 161 -14.14 14.27 -2.99
CA ASN A 161 -13.19 15.30 -3.41
C ASN A 161 -12.24 15.71 -2.27
N PHE A 162 -12.32 15.07 -1.10
CA PHE A 162 -11.44 15.36 0.01
C PHE A 162 -10.09 14.66 -0.16
N GLY A 163 -9.17 15.30 -0.90
CA GLY A 163 -7.84 14.76 -1.21
C GLY A 163 -7.11 14.16 0.00
N LYS A 164 -7.19 14.79 1.17
CA LYS A 164 -6.55 14.27 2.40
C LYS A 164 -6.99 12.84 2.75
N ALA A 165 -8.23 12.44 2.46
CA ALA A 165 -8.69 11.06 2.70
C ALA A 165 -7.85 10.05 1.91
N TYR A 166 -7.61 10.30 0.62
CA TYR A 166 -6.80 9.42 -0.24
C TYR A 166 -5.33 9.39 0.18
N SER A 167 -4.78 10.53 0.63
CA SER A 167 -3.41 10.56 1.18
C SER A 167 -3.29 9.70 2.45
N ARG A 168 -4.29 9.75 3.36
CA ARG A 168 -4.33 8.90 4.55
C ARG A 168 -4.49 7.42 4.19
N LEU A 169 -5.39 7.13 3.24
CA LEU A 169 -5.67 5.78 2.80
C LEU A 169 -4.44 5.13 2.16
N GLY A 170 -3.81 5.82 1.20
CA GLY A 170 -2.58 5.35 0.56
C GLY A 170 -1.45 5.12 1.57
N HIS A 171 -1.29 6.02 2.54
CA HIS A 171 -0.24 5.89 3.56
C HIS A 171 -0.48 4.69 4.47
N ALA A 172 -1.70 4.49 4.96
CA ALA A 172 -2.02 3.36 5.82
C ALA A 172 -1.92 2.02 5.08
N LEU A 173 -2.41 1.94 3.84
CA LEU A 173 -2.27 0.74 3.00
C LEU A 173 -0.80 0.41 2.72
N PHE A 174 0.02 1.42 2.40
CA PHE A 174 1.45 1.24 2.19
C PHE A 174 2.14 0.72 3.44
N ALA A 175 1.84 1.29 4.61
CA ALA A 175 2.38 0.85 5.89
C ALA A 175 1.97 -0.60 6.25
N SER A 176 0.77 -1.03 5.87
CA SER A 176 0.31 -2.42 5.97
C SER A 176 0.89 -3.37 4.90
N GLY A 177 1.76 -2.90 4.00
CA GLY A 177 2.31 -3.70 2.90
C GLY A 177 1.35 -3.97 1.74
N ARG A 178 0.16 -3.34 1.74
CA ARG A 178 -0.87 -3.47 0.70
C ARG A 178 -0.58 -2.53 -0.46
N PHE A 179 0.56 -2.72 -1.12
CA PHE A 179 1.10 -1.75 -2.07
C PHE A 179 0.21 -1.52 -3.31
N ALA A 180 -0.55 -2.53 -3.75
CA ALA A 180 -1.46 -2.43 -4.90
C ALA A 180 -2.59 -1.45 -4.61
N GLU A 181 -3.28 -1.68 -3.51
CA GLU A 181 -4.35 -0.80 -3.04
C GLU A 181 -3.82 0.60 -2.67
N ALA A 182 -2.59 0.68 -2.13
CA ALA A 182 -1.95 1.97 -1.85
C ALA A 182 -1.75 2.79 -3.13
N ALA A 183 -1.27 2.16 -4.21
CA ALA A 183 -1.12 2.80 -5.51
C ALA A 183 -2.48 3.30 -6.05
N GLU A 184 -3.53 2.48 -6.00
CA GLU A 184 -4.87 2.89 -6.42
C GLU A 184 -5.40 4.08 -5.61
N ALA A 185 -5.21 4.06 -4.28
CA ALA A 185 -5.62 5.15 -3.41
C ALA A 185 -4.87 6.45 -3.73
N TYR A 186 -3.55 6.38 -3.93
CA TYR A 186 -2.77 7.56 -4.31
C TYR A 186 -3.11 8.06 -5.72
N GLU A 187 -3.41 7.17 -6.67
CA GLU A 187 -3.83 7.54 -8.02
C GLU A 187 -5.13 8.37 -7.99
N LYS A 188 -6.16 7.88 -7.28
CA LYS A 188 -7.39 8.66 -7.02
C LYS A 188 -7.10 9.98 -6.30
N GLY A 189 -6.19 9.97 -5.33
CA GLY A 189 -5.77 11.18 -4.64
C GLY A 189 -5.15 12.22 -5.57
N VAL A 190 -4.31 11.79 -6.52
CA VAL A 190 -3.70 12.66 -7.54
C VAL A 190 -4.73 13.15 -8.57
N GLU A 191 -5.77 12.38 -8.88
CA GLU A 191 -6.89 12.86 -9.70
C GLU A 191 -7.64 14.00 -9.00
N VAL A 192 -7.87 13.86 -7.69
CA VAL A 192 -8.60 14.85 -6.87
C VAL A 192 -7.75 16.10 -6.58
N ASP A 193 -6.47 15.93 -6.25
CA ASP A 193 -5.51 17.01 -6.03
C ASP A 193 -4.22 16.75 -6.83
N PRO A 194 -4.19 17.15 -8.12
CA PRO A 194 -3.04 16.94 -8.99
C PRO A 194 -1.79 17.73 -8.57
N SER A 195 -1.93 18.69 -7.66
CA SER A 195 -0.80 19.49 -7.15
C SER A 195 -0.07 18.81 -5.99
N ASN A 196 -0.65 17.74 -5.43
CA ASN A 196 -0.15 17.08 -4.24
C ASN A 196 1.10 16.24 -4.51
N LYS A 197 2.27 16.81 -4.25
CA LYS A 197 3.55 16.11 -4.43
C LYS A 197 3.67 14.85 -3.58
N LEU A 198 3.14 14.86 -2.35
CA LEU A 198 3.24 13.71 -1.44
C LEU A 198 2.49 12.51 -1.99
N MET A 199 1.31 12.72 -2.58
CA MET A 199 0.56 11.62 -3.21
C MET A 199 1.25 11.09 -4.45
N LYS A 200 1.86 11.94 -5.29
CA LYS A 200 2.64 11.49 -6.45
C LYS A 200 3.83 10.64 -6.01
N THR A 201 4.59 11.10 -5.01
CA THR A 201 5.69 10.31 -4.44
C THR A 201 5.20 9.01 -3.82
N GLY A 202 4.06 9.04 -3.11
CA GLY A 202 3.42 7.85 -2.56
C GLY A 202 3.01 6.84 -3.63
N LEU A 203 2.44 7.32 -4.74
CA LEU A 203 2.07 6.51 -5.90
C LEU A 203 3.30 5.82 -6.51
N ASP A 204 4.35 6.60 -6.80
CA ASP A 204 5.59 6.09 -7.39
C ASP A 204 6.24 5.04 -6.48
N THR A 205 6.30 5.32 -5.18
CA THR A 205 6.88 4.41 -4.19
C THR A 205 6.06 3.12 -4.07
N SER A 206 4.73 3.22 -4.10
CA SER A 206 3.84 2.06 -4.06
C SER A 206 4.00 1.19 -5.30
N LYS A 207 4.08 1.80 -6.50
CA LYS A 207 4.33 1.10 -7.78
C LYS A 207 5.71 0.43 -7.80
N ALA A 208 6.74 1.10 -7.28
CA ALA A 208 8.08 0.51 -7.17
C ALA A 208 8.09 -0.72 -6.24
N LYS A 209 7.43 -0.63 -5.07
CA LYS A 209 7.32 -1.76 -4.14
C LYS A 209 6.58 -2.95 -4.73
N LEU A 210 5.56 -2.72 -5.54
CA LEU A 210 4.86 -3.78 -6.27
C LEU A 210 5.76 -4.51 -7.27
N ALA A 211 6.55 -3.77 -8.04
CA ALA A 211 7.49 -4.34 -9.00
C ALA A 211 8.59 -5.17 -8.30
N GLU A 212 9.07 -4.71 -7.15
CA GLU A 212 10.01 -5.46 -6.29
C GLU A 212 9.39 -6.77 -5.76
N SER A 213 8.12 -6.75 -5.34
CA SER A 213 7.43 -7.97 -4.88
C SER A 213 7.18 -8.97 -6.01
N GLY A 214 6.78 -8.51 -7.20
CA GLY A 214 6.53 -9.40 -8.36
C GLY A 214 7.81 -10.03 -8.94
N SER A 215 8.96 -9.36 -8.79
CA SER A 215 10.25 -9.89 -9.25
C SER A 215 10.83 -10.98 -8.34
N LYS A 216 10.37 -11.07 -7.08
CA LYS A 216 10.80 -12.14 -6.16
C LYS A 216 10.13 -13.49 -6.46
N ASP A 217 8.94 -13.49 -7.06
CA ASP A 217 8.28 -14.73 -7.51
C ASP A 217 8.85 -15.23 -8.85
N ALA A 218 9.45 -14.35 -9.66
CA ALA A 218 10.08 -14.71 -10.94
C ALA A 218 11.41 -15.47 -10.79
N VAL A 219 12.06 -15.45 -9.62
CA VAL A 219 13.29 -16.22 -9.34
C VAL A 219 13.02 -17.63 -8.77
N ALA A 220 11.76 -18.01 -8.54
CA ALA A 220 11.39 -19.36 -8.11
C ALA A 220 11.15 -20.35 -9.27
N SER A 221 11.24 -19.89 -10.52
CA SER A 221 11.08 -20.73 -11.72
C SER A 221 12.36 -20.77 -12.56
N THR A 222 13.50 -21.14 -11.96
CA THR A 222 14.59 -21.72 -12.73
C THR A 222 14.25 -23.19 -13.01
N PRO A 223 14.05 -23.62 -14.26
CA PRO A 223 13.96 -25.04 -14.55
C PRO A 223 15.34 -25.65 -14.29
N THR A 224 15.43 -26.58 -13.35
CA THR A 224 16.54 -27.54 -13.28
C THR A 224 16.68 -28.20 -14.65
N PRO A 225 17.84 -28.11 -15.34
CA PRO A 225 18.03 -28.83 -16.59
C PRO A 225 18.09 -30.32 -16.27
N ASN A 226 17.07 -31.06 -16.70
CA ASN A 226 17.05 -32.50 -16.69
C ASN A 226 18.10 -33.02 -17.69
N LEU A 227 19.21 -33.55 -17.18
CA LEU A 227 20.23 -34.25 -17.96
C LEU A 227 19.74 -35.67 -18.28
N ASN A 228 18.97 -35.82 -19.36
CA ASN A 228 18.84 -37.12 -20.01
C ASN A 228 18.42 -37.00 -21.47
N THR A 229 19.40 -36.88 -22.37
CA THR A 229 19.36 -37.49 -23.70
C THR A 229 20.78 -37.64 -24.21
N GLY A 230 21.22 -38.89 -24.29
CA GLY A 230 22.52 -39.26 -24.83
C GLY A 230 22.57 -39.23 -26.35
N ALA A 231 23.81 -39.37 -26.81
CA ALA A 231 24.26 -39.75 -28.15
C ALA A 231 24.27 -38.68 -29.24
N GLY A 232 25.47 -38.13 -29.46
CA GLY A 232 26.06 -38.14 -30.80
C GLY A 232 26.35 -36.79 -31.45
N GLY A 233 27.64 -36.41 -31.47
CA GLY A 233 28.19 -35.60 -32.56
C GLY A 233 28.60 -34.16 -32.20
N PHE A 234 29.86 -33.98 -31.80
CA PHE A 234 30.58 -32.74 -32.08
C PHE A 234 30.91 -32.68 -33.59
N PRO A 235 30.81 -31.51 -34.22
CA PRO A 235 32.06 -30.86 -34.64
C PRO A 235 32.01 -29.33 -34.60
N GLY A 236 33.12 -28.70 -34.18
CA GLY A 236 33.44 -27.32 -34.57
C GLY A 236 33.77 -26.37 -33.42
N ALA A 237 35.05 -26.04 -33.30
CA ALA A 237 35.62 -25.04 -32.40
C ALA A 237 35.14 -23.61 -32.73
N GLY A 238 35.02 -22.74 -31.72
CA GLY A 238 34.85 -21.30 -31.93
C GLY A 238 34.52 -20.53 -30.65
N ALA A 239 35.35 -19.54 -30.33
CA ALA A 239 35.35 -18.75 -29.11
C ALA A 239 34.11 -17.83 -28.89
N GLY A 240 33.76 -17.64 -27.61
CA GLY A 240 33.26 -16.38 -27.03
C GLY A 240 32.24 -15.55 -27.81
N GLY A 241 30.95 -15.90 -27.71
CA GLY A 241 29.84 -15.01 -28.05
C GLY A 241 29.33 -14.30 -26.79
N MET A 242 29.52 -12.98 -26.72
CA MET A 242 28.97 -12.12 -25.67
C MET A 242 27.44 -12.28 -25.54
N PRO A 243 26.86 -12.05 -24.34
CA PRO A 243 25.41 -11.89 -24.20
C PRO A 243 24.91 -10.77 -25.10
N ASP A 244 23.80 -11.03 -25.79
CA ASP A 244 23.19 -10.19 -26.82
C ASP A 244 22.94 -8.74 -26.35
N LEU A 245 23.67 -7.78 -26.96
CA LEU A 245 23.63 -6.34 -26.66
C LEU A 245 22.21 -5.74 -26.84
N SER A 246 21.36 -6.39 -27.64
CA SER A 246 19.97 -6.01 -27.88
C SER A 246 19.10 -6.14 -26.62
N SER A 247 19.41 -7.12 -25.76
CA SER A 247 18.72 -7.35 -24.48
C SER A 247 19.20 -6.43 -23.36
N LEU A 248 20.43 -5.91 -23.47
CA LEU A 248 21.02 -4.93 -22.55
C LEU A 248 20.43 -3.53 -22.80
N MET A 249 20.18 -3.16 -24.06
CA MET A 249 19.64 -1.84 -24.42
C MET A 249 18.16 -1.68 -24.05
N ASN A 250 17.40 -2.77 -24.01
CA ASN A 250 15.99 -2.76 -23.61
C ASN A 250 15.78 -2.96 -22.09
N ASN A 251 16.86 -2.96 -21.31
CA ASN A 251 16.81 -3.09 -19.86
C ASN A 251 16.50 -1.72 -19.22
N PRO A 252 15.38 -1.55 -18.49
CA PRO A 252 15.02 -0.29 -17.86
C PRO A 252 16.09 0.23 -16.90
N MET A 253 16.91 -0.65 -16.31
CA MET A 253 18.05 -0.28 -15.47
C MET A 253 19.15 0.45 -16.26
N VAL A 254 19.38 0.07 -17.52
CA VAL A 254 20.39 0.69 -18.40
C VAL A 254 19.90 2.06 -18.87
N SER A 255 18.60 2.19 -19.15
CA SER A 255 17.97 3.48 -19.47
C SER A 255 18.07 4.46 -18.28
N GLN A 256 17.78 3.98 -17.07
CA GLN A 256 17.91 4.77 -15.83
C GLN A 256 19.36 5.16 -15.54
N MET A 257 20.31 4.24 -15.76
CA MET A 257 21.74 4.49 -15.62
C MET A 257 22.25 5.51 -16.64
N ALA A 258 21.78 5.44 -17.89
CA ALA A 258 22.12 6.41 -18.93
C ALA A 258 21.54 7.81 -18.61
N GLN A 259 20.31 7.88 -18.10
CA GLN A 259 19.71 9.14 -17.64
C GLN A 259 20.40 9.72 -16.42
N GLN A 260 20.83 8.88 -15.48
CA GLN A 260 21.60 9.31 -14.31
C GLN A 260 23.02 9.75 -14.70
N MET A 261 23.63 9.11 -15.69
CA MET A 261 24.94 9.50 -16.23
C MET A 261 24.88 10.81 -17.03
N MET A 262 23.78 11.07 -17.74
CA MET A 262 23.51 12.37 -18.35
C MET A 262 23.22 13.46 -17.31
N GLN A 263 22.46 13.18 -16.26
CA GLN A 263 22.18 14.14 -15.20
C GLN A 263 23.42 14.50 -14.36
N ASN A 264 24.33 13.54 -14.16
CA ASN A 264 25.52 13.74 -13.33
C ASN A 264 26.75 14.24 -14.12
N GLY A 265 26.60 14.57 -15.41
CA GLY A 265 27.72 15.03 -16.23
C GLY A 265 28.83 13.99 -16.42
N GLY A 266 28.53 12.70 -16.19
CA GLY A 266 29.52 11.61 -16.27
C GLY A 266 30.07 11.43 -17.69
N LEU A 267 29.27 11.79 -18.70
CA LEU A 267 29.70 11.81 -20.11
C LEU A 267 30.76 12.90 -20.37
N GLU A 268 30.62 14.07 -19.74
CA GLU A 268 31.57 15.18 -19.80
C GLU A 268 32.91 14.80 -19.16
N GLN A 269 32.86 14.03 -18.07
CA GLN A 269 34.02 13.53 -17.33
C GLN A 269 34.74 12.40 -18.07
N LEU A 270 33.99 11.58 -18.82
CA LEU A 270 34.56 10.61 -19.75
C LEU A 270 35.27 11.31 -20.92
N MET A 271 34.64 12.34 -21.51
CA MET A 271 35.22 13.12 -22.62
C MET A 271 36.44 13.96 -22.20
N ASN A 272 36.48 14.44 -20.96
CA ASN A 272 37.64 15.14 -20.41
C ASN A 272 38.76 14.20 -19.92
N ASN A 273 38.59 12.88 -20.03
CA ASN A 273 39.63 11.94 -19.65
C ASN A 273 40.74 11.91 -20.72
N PRO A 274 41.98 12.34 -20.39
CA PRO A 274 43.06 12.48 -21.37
C PRO A 274 43.45 11.16 -22.04
N MET A 275 43.28 10.02 -21.35
CA MET A 275 43.53 8.69 -21.92
C MET A 275 42.47 8.33 -22.98
N LEU A 276 41.21 8.74 -22.77
CA LEU A 276 40.12 8.49 -23.71
C LEU A 276 40.27 9.37 -24.97
N ARG A 277 40.75 10.60 -24.80
CA ARG A 277 41.07 11.52 -25.90
C ARG A 277 42.20 10.98 -26.79
N GLN A 278 43.25 10.45 -26.16
CA GLN A 278 44.37 9.81 -26.86
C GLN A 278 43.96 8.51 -27.56
N MET A 279 43.03 7.75 -26.95
CA MET A 279 42.46 6.55 -27.57
C MET A 279 41.54 6.90 -28.75
N ALA A 280 40.75 7.96 -28.64
CA ALA A 280 39.88 8.48 -29.70
C ALA A 280 40.68 9.07 -30.88
N GLU A 281 41.81 9.73 -30.62
CA GLU A 281 42.74 10.22 -31.65
C GLU A 281 43.41 9.05 -32.40
N ASN A 282 43.87 8.02 -31.67
CA ASN A 282 44.44 6.81 -32.29
C ASN A 282 43.39 6.00 -33.07
N PHE A 283 42.15 5.96 -32.58
CA PHE A 283 41.05 5.26 -33.24
C PHE A 283 40.54 6.03 -34.47
N GLY A 284 40.42 7.36 -34.37
CA GLY A 284 39.99 8.22 -35.48
C GLY A 284 41.00 8.30 -36.62
N SER A 285 42.30 8.12 -36.33
CA SER A 285 43.35 8.12 -37.35
C SER A 285 43.51 6.79 -38.09
N ASN A 286 43.32 5.64 -37.42
CA ASN A 286 43.69 4.32 -37.99
C ASN A 286 42.68 3.19 -37.75
N GLY A 287 41.55 3.44 -37.07
CA GLY A 287 40.47 2.46 -36.87
C GLY A 287 40.85 1.19 -36.11
N GLN A 288 42.01 1.14 -35.46
CA GLN A 288 42.56 -0.04 -34.81
C GLN A 288 42.78 0.23 -33.31
N MET A 289 42.24 -0.65 -32.46
CA MET A 289 42.54 -0.62 -31.02
C MET A 289 44.02 -0.95 -30.78
N PRO A 290 44.67 -0.30 -29.80
CA PRO A 290 46.06 -0.61 -29.47
C PRO A 290 46.21 -2.05 -29.01
N ASP A 291 47.24 -2.73 -29.52
CA ASP A 291 47.53 -4.13 -29.21
C ASP A 291 47.80 -4.35 -27.71
N MET A 292 47.19 -5.38 -27.13
CA MET A 292 47.26 -5.71 -25.71
C MET A 292 48.71 -5.97 -25.24
N SER A 293 49.59 -6.39 -26.14
CA SER A 293 51.03 -6.57 -25.89
C SER A 293 51.76 -5.25 -25.66
N SER A 294 51.32 -4.17 -26.31
CA SER A 294 51.88 -2.82 -26.15
C SER A 294 51.41 -2.14 -24.86
N LEU A 295 50.20 -2.48 -24.39
CA LEU A 295 49.65 -2.02 -23.13
C LEU A 295 50.39 -2.65 -21.93
N MET A 296 50.67 -3.96 -21.96
CA MET A 296 51.40 -4.65 -20.87
C MET A 296 52.88 -4.28 -20.74
N ASN A 297 53.49 -3.78 -21.82
CA ASN A 297 54.87 -3.29 -21.80
C ASN A 297 54.98 -1.80 -21.46
N ASN A 298 53.86 -1.11 -21.22
CA ASN A 298 53.88 0.30 -20.89
C ASN A 298 54.35 0.52 -19.42
N PRO A 299 55.48 1.21 -19.19
CA PRO A 299 56.06 1.39 -17.85
C PRO A 299 55.14 2.15 -16.89
N GLN A 300 54.27 3.02 -17.41
CA GLN A 300 53.29 3.77 -16.60
C GLN A 300 52.15 2.86 -16.09
N LEU A 301 51.76 1.84 -16.88
CA LEU A 301 50.75 0.86 -16.47
C LEU A 301 51.29 -0.07 -15.37
N ARG A 302 52.60 -0.38 -15.39
CA ARG A 302 53.27 -1.14 -14.32
C ARG A 302 53.35 -0.35 -13.01
N GLN A 303 53.60 0.95 -13.06
CA GLN A 303 53.58 1.83 -11.88
C GLN A 303 52.17 1.91 -11.29
N MET A 304 51.14 2.05 -12.13
CA MET A 304 49.75 2.05 -11.68
C MET A 304 49.34 0.70 -11.05
N ALA A 305 49.76 -0.43 -11.65
CA ALA A 305 49.51 -1.76 -11.11
C ALA A 305 50.24 -2.01 -9.77
N GLN A 306 51.47 -1.53 -9.60
CA GLN A 306 52.20 -1.60 -8.32
C GLN A 306 51.55 -0.74 -7.22
N GLN A 307 51.01 0.42 -7.59
CA GLN A 307 50.31 1.30 -6.66
C GLN A 307 48.95 0.73 -6.23
N PHE A 308 48.29 -0.05 -7.10
CA PHE A 308 47.02 -0.71 -6.79
C PHE A 308 47.20 -2.05 -6.03
N MET A 309 48.27 -2.82 -6.29
CA MET A 309 48.54 -4.09 -5.58
C MET A 309 49.30 -3.92 -4.25
N GLY A 310 50.00 -2.81 -4.03
CA GLY A 310 50.71 -2.54 -2.77
C GLY A 310 49.83 -2.13 -1.58
N GLY A 311 48.50 -2.04 -1.75
CA GLY A 311 47.55 -1.57 -0.74
C GLY A 311 46.91 -2.65 0.14
N MET A 312 47.24 -3.93 -0.04
CA MET A 312 46.71 -5.05 0.76
C MET A 312 47.84 -5.96 1.24
N GLY A 313 48.48 -5.61 2.36
CA GLY A 313 49.30 -6.54 3.13
C GLY A 313 50.49 -5.92 3.85
N GLY A 314 50.37 -5.74 5.16
CA GLY A 314 51.53 -5.59 6.06
C GLY A 314 51.48 -4.38 6.98
N ALA A 315 50.84 -4.54 8.14
CA ALA A 315 51.09 -3.67 9.29
C ALA A 315 52.53 -3.91 9.83
N PRO A 316 53.31 -2.86 10.16
CA PRO A 316 54.59 -3.03 10.85
C PRO A 316 54.39 -3.19 12.37
N PRO A 317 55.28 -3.91 13.08
CA PRO A 317 55.23 -4.04 14.53
C PRO A 317 55.67 -2.74 15.20
N ARG A 318 55.01 -2.38 16.29
CA ARG A 318 55.32 -1.19 17.10
C ARG A 318 56.52 -1.50 18.02
N PRO A 319 57.51 -0.60 18.14
CA PRO A 319 58.43 -0.60 19.28
C PRO A 319 57.72 -0.13 20.56
#